data_AF-A0A0B1YH61-F1
#
_entry.id   AF-A0A0B1YH61-F1
#
_cell.length_a   1.000
_cell.length_b   1.000
_cell.length_c   1.000
_cell.angle_alpha   90.00
_cell.angle_beta   90.00
_cell.angle_gamma   90.00
#
_symmetry.space_group_name_H-M   'P 1'
#
loop_
_entity.id
_entity.type
_entity.pdbx_description
1 polymer ?
#
loop_
_entity_poly.entity_id
_entity_poly.type
_entity_poly.pdbx_seq_one_letter_code
_entity_poly.pdbx_strand_id
1 'polypeptide(L)'
;MLNTMAKTRGFALPVVMAVVALLGLLTMAPLHLLLDQRRRVSLAADHAQAKHAAEYALNAAECELSSGTGTPTTRDCSLILPVERTAAFNPVTPRGFVAGSCGMDNMLGLCQPRPGQSLWAMAGLLDENTLAMEVEPPQLIPNSNRKSARHARYVIEPIADRWPGLSEQASETSPPHLFRITAAGFGTDPAVSVVLQSVFRPRVSDRSTPQLVTLATPPIDRPSGTITQTVHTTLLATHGDPPHAAQTETQTVMLGRLSWRELITEGTP
;
A
#
# COMPACT_ATOMS: atom_id res chain seq x y z
N MET A 1 86.76 2.54 -34.58
CA MET A 1 85.87 3.25 -33.64
C MET A 1 84.42 2.84 -33.92
N LEU A 2 83.95 1.70 -33.39
CA LEU A 2 82.58 1.20 -33.58
C LEU A 2 82.33 0.15 -32.49
N ASN A 3 82.14 0.56 -31.23
CA ASN A 3 81.63 -0.38 -30.22
C ASN A 3 81.06 0.27 -28.95
N THR A 4 80.14 1.22 -29.08
CA THR A 4 79.46 1.83 -27.91
C THR A 4 77.93 1.91 -28.03
N MET A 5 77.29 1.22 -28.99
CA MET A 5 75.82 1.30 -29.15
C MET A 5 75.03 0.11 -28.58
N ALA A 6 75.68 -0.93 -28.02
CA ALA A 6 74.95 -2.12 -27.56
C ALA A 6 74.49 -2.09 -26.09
N LYS A 7 74.90 -1.12 -25.25
CA LYS A 7 74.67 -1.17 -23.80
C LYS A 7 73.47 -0.39 -23.26
N THR A 8 72.77 0.37 -24.11
CA THR A 8 71.68 1.28 -23.69
C THR A 8 70.25 0.79 -23.98
N ARG A 9 70.09 -0.40 -24.58
CA ARG A 9 68.75 -0.92 -24.98
C ARG A 9 68.07 -1.85 -23.98
N GLY A 10 68.74 -2.26 -22.90
CA GLY A 10 68.18 -3.18 -21.89
C GLY A 10 67.36 -2.52 -20.78
N PHE A 11 67.54 -1.22 -20.51
CA PHE A 11 66.91 -0.53 -19.37
C PHE A 11 65.56 0.12 -19.70
N ALA A 12 65.25 0.32 -20.99
CA ALA A 12 64.00 0.94 -21.42
C ALA A 12 62.79 0.00 -21.27
N LEU A 13 62.98 -1.31 -21.47
CA LEU A 13 61.91 -2.30 -21.42
C LEU A 13 61.24 -2.43 -20.04
N PRO A 14 61.97 -2.54 -18.90
CA PRO A 14 61.32 -2.63 -17.59
C PRO A 14 60.59 -1.35 -17.20
N VAL A 15 61.10 -0.18 -17.62
CA VAL A 15 60.44 1.12 -17.36
C VAL A 15 59.13 1.22 -18.14
N VAL A 16 59.12 0.86 -19.42
CA VAL A 16 57.90 0.85 -20.24
C VAL A 16 56.88 -0.14 -19.69
N MET A 17 57.31 -1.34 -19.30
CA MET A 17 56.43 -2.33 -18.67
C MET A 17 55.85 -1.82 -17.35
N ALA A 18 56.64 -1.16 -16.50
CA ALA A 18 56.16 -0.58 -15.25
C ALA A 18 55.15 0.55 -15.49
N VAL A 19 55.42 1.44 -16.47
CA VAL A 19 54.51 2.53 -16.84
C VAL A 19 53.20 1.97 -17.42
N VAL A 20 53.26 0.96 -18.29
CA VAL A 20 52.07 0.30 -18.85
C VAL A 20 51.28 -0.43 -17.76
N ALA A 21 51.95 -1.10 -16.82
CA ALA A 21 51.28 -1.76 -15.68
C ALA A 21 50.58 -0.75 -14.76
N LEU A 22 51.24 0.38 -14.44
CA LEU A 22 50.65 1.48 -13.68
C LEU A 22 49.43 2.07 -14.40
N LEU A 23 49.53 2.33 -15.70
CA LEU A 23 48.41 2.80 -16.53
C LEU A 23 47.26 1.78 -16.59
N GLY A 24 47.57 0.48 -16.67
CA GLY A 24 46.57 -0.60 -16.62
C GLY A 24 45.82 -0.63 -15.28
N LEU A 25 46.55 -0.51 -14.16
CA LEU A 25 45.94 -0.45 -12.83
C LEU A 25 45.10 0.82 -12.63
N LEU A 26 45.58 1.97 -13.14
CA LEU A 26 44.87 3.26 -13.08
C LEU A 26 43.58 3.26 -13.89
N THR A 27 43.51 2.50 -14.99
CA THR A 27 42.31 2.42 -15.86
C THR A 27 41.26 1.42 -15.37
N MET A 28 41.63 0.41 -14.57
CA MET A 28 40.68 -0.56 -14.00
C MET A 28 39.77 0.04 -12.93
N ALA A 29 40.32 0.89 -12.04
CA ALA A 29 39.55 1.53 -10.97
C ALA A 29 38.32 2.33 -11.45
N PRO A 30 38.41 3.24 -12.44
CA PRO A 30 37.25 3.97 -12.93
C PRO A 30 36.23 3.08 -13.66
N LEU A 31 36.66 1.98 -14.29
CA LEU A 31 35.74 1.04 -14.93
C LEU A 31 34.86 0.35 -13.89
N HIS A 32 35.44 -0.13 -12.79
CA HIS A 32 34.68 -0.73 -11.69
C HIS A 32 33.70 0.26 -11.05
N LEU A 33 34.12 1.52 -10.86
CA LEU A 33 33.24 2.58 -10.36
C LEU A 33 32.06 2.82 -11.30
N LEU A 34 32.29 2.89 -12.62
CA LEU A 34 31.22 3.08 -13.60
C LEU A 34 30.22 1.91 -13.61
N LEU A 35 30.71 0.67 -13.51
CA LEU A 35 29.86 -0.52 -13.43
C LEU A 35 29.02 -0.52 -12.14
N ASP A 36 29.62 -0.18 -11.00
CA ASP A 36 28.93 -0.11 -9.72
C ASP A 36 27.86 1.00 -9.71
N GLN A 37 28.21 2.19 -10.21
CA GLN A 37 27.26 3.31 -10.36
C GLN A 37 26.09 2.92 -11.25
N ARG A 38 26.34 2.24 -12.38
CA ARG A 38 25.27 1.80 -13.27
C ARG A 38 24.33 0.82 -12.59
N ARG A 39 24.87 -0.13 -11.80
CA ARG A 39 24.06 -1.11 -11.05
C ARG A 39 23.22 -0.44 -9.97
N ARG A 40 23.78 0.52 -9.24
CA ARG A 40 23.03 1.29 -8.24
C ARG A 40 21.91 2.11 -8.86
N VAL A 41 22.19 2.76 -9.99
CA VAL A 41 21.18 3.55 -10.72
C VAL A 41 20.07 2.66 -11.28
N SER A 42 20.40 1.48 -11.81
CA SER A 42 19.37 0.55 -12.30
C SER A 42 18.47 0.07 -11.17
N LEU A 43 19.06 -0.34 -10.03
CA LEU A 43 18.31 -0.79 -8.86
C LEU A 43 17.44 0.33 -8.28
N ALA A 44 17.98 1.54 -8.16
CA ALA A 44 17.22 2.70 -7.67
C ALA A 44 16.03 3.02 -8.58
N ALA A 45 16.22 2.93 -9.90
CA ALA A 45 15.14 3.12 -10.87
C ALA A 45 14.09 1.99 -10.81
N ASP A 46 14.50 0.73 -10.61
CA ASP A 46 13.55 -0.38 -10.42
C ASP A 46 12.74 -0.23 -9.14
N HIS A 47 13.40 0.17 -8.05
CA HIS A 47 12.74 0.44 -6.77
C HIS A 47 11.75 1.60 -6.88
N ALA A 48 12.13 2.69 -7.55
CA ALA A 48 11.24 3.83 -7.78
C ALA A 48 9.99 3.41 -8.60
N GLN A 49 10.17 2.56 -9.60
CA GLN A 49 9.07 1.99 -10.37
C GLN A 49 8.18 1.06 -9.54
N ALA A 50 8.78 0.16 -8.76
CA ALA A 50 8.05 -0.73 -7.85
C ALA A 50 7.21 0.07 -6.84
N LYS A 51 7.79 1.11 -6.26
CA LYS A 51 7.09 2.01 -5.35
C LYS A 51 5.93 2.75 -6.00
N HIS A 52 6.15 3.32 -7.18
CA HIS A 52 5.09 3.99 -7.93
C HIS A 52 3.93 3.04 -8.25
N ALA A 53 4.24 1.82 -8.69
CA ALA A 53 3.26 0.77 -8.95
C ALA A 53 2.47 0.40 -7.68
N ALA A 54 3.15 0.29 -6.53
CA ALA A 54 2.51 0.00 -5.24
C ALA A 54 1.59 1.16 -4.79
N GLU A 55 2.02 2.41 -4.96
CA GLU A 55 1.21 3.59 -4.67
C GLU A 55 -0.02 3.67 -5.57
N TYR A 56 0.11 3.30 -6.84
CA TYR A 56 -1.00 3.22 -7.77
C TYR A 56 -2.03 2.17 -7.32
N ALA A 57 -1.59 0.96 -6.98
CA ALA A 57 -2.47 -0.09 -6.45
C ALA A 57 -3.15 0.30 -5.14
N LEU A 58 -2.43 0.96 -4.23
CA LEU A 58 -2.99 1.51 -3.00
C LEU A 58 -4.08 2.53 -3.29
N ASN A 59 -3.84 3.46 -4.21
CA ASN A 59 -4.81 4.49 -4.59
C ASN A 59 -6.03 3.88 -5.30
N ALA A 60 -5.85 2.85 -6.13
CA ALA A 60 -6.95 2.14 -6.78
C ALA A 60 -7.88 1.49 -5.74
N ALA A 61 -7.33 0.80 -4.75
CA ALA A 61 -8.07 0.21 -3.65
C ALA A 61 -8.83 1.25 -2.80
N GLU A 62 -8.19 2.39 -2.52
CA GLU A 62 -8.84 3.48 -1.78
C GLU A 62 -9.96 4.12 -2.57
N CYS A 63 -9.81 4.28 -3.89
CA CYS A 63 -10.90 4.72 -4.73
C CYS A 63 -12.05 3.71 -4.77
N GLU A 64 -11.73 2.42 -4.77
CA GLU A 64 -12.73 1.37 -4.69
C GLU A 64 -13.56 1.46 -3.41
N LEU A 65 -12.89 1.58 -2.26
CA LEU A 65 -13.53 1.75 -0.96
C LEU A 65 -14.31 3.06 -0.89
N SER A 66 -13.76 4.15 -1.40
CA SER A 66 -14.42 5.47 -1.49
C SER A 66 -15.76 5.37 -2.24
N SER A 67 -15.73 4.82 -3.46
CA SER A 67 -16.93 4.63 -4.28
C SER A 67 -17.90 3.61 -3.66
N GLY A 68 -17.39 2.50 -3.13
CA GLY A 68 -18.21 1.43 -2.55
C GLY A 68 -18.90 1.80 -1.23
N THR A 69 -18.32 2.70 -0.45
CA THR A 69 -18.87 3.14 0.85
C THR A 69 -19.51 4.53 0.80
N GLY A 70 -19.42 5.21 -0.34
CA GLY A 70 -19.85 6.61 -0.46
C GLY A 70 -19.07 7.55 0.46
N THR A 71 -17.81 7.19 0.75
CA THR A 71 -16.92 7.99 1.58
C THR A 71 -16.29 9.05 0.70
N PRO A 72 -16.51 10.35 0.96
CA PRO A 72 -15.84 11.37 0.18
C PRO A 72 -14.33 11.28 0.39
N THR A 73 -13.57 11.55 -0.67
CA THR A 73 -12.11 11.58 -0.67
C THR A 73 -11.63 12.86 -1.32
N THR A 74 -10.44 13.33 -0.97
CA THR A 74 -9.79 14.50 -1.61
C THR A 74 -9.43 14.27 -3.07
N ARG A 75 -9.47 13.01 -3.51
CA ARG A 75 -9.29 12.62 -4.92
C ARG A 75 -10.65 12.31 -5.53
N ASP A 76 -10.82 12.72 -6.78
CA ASP A 76 -11.95 12.34 -7.62
C ASP A 76 -11.86 10.84 -7.95
N CYS A 77 -12.64 10.05 -7.22
CA CYS A 77 -12.78 8.61 -7.44
C CYS A 77 -14.17 8.34 -8.05
N SER A 78 -14.21 8.15 -9.36
CA SER A 78 -15.44 7.83 -10.10
C SER A 78 -15.32 6.43 -10.71
N LEU A 79 -15.26 5.41 -9.85
CA LEU A 79 -15.30 4.01 -10.27
C LEU A 79 -16.72 3.45 -10.12
N ILE A 80 -17.21 2.78 -11.17
CA ILE A 80 -18.47 2.05 -11.12
C ILE A 80 -18.16 0.61 -10.72
N LEU A 81 -18.59 0.23 -9.52
CA LEU A 81 -18.37 -1.10 -8.97
C LEU A 81 -19.60 -2.01 -9.15
N PRO A 82 -19.40 -3.33 -9.32
CA PRO A 82 -20.48 -4.30 -9.22
C PRO A 82 -21.23 -4.15 -7.89
N VAL A 83 -22.56 -4.32 -7.92
CA VAL A 83 -23.42 -4.15 -6.73
C VAL A 83 -22.98 -5.06 -5.57
N GLU A 84 -22.56 -6.29 -5.88
CA GLU A 84 -22.07 -7.25 -4.89
C GLU A 84 -20.80 -6.74 -4.18
N ARG A 85 -19.85 -6.20 -4.96
CA ARG A 85 -18.57 -5.67 -4.45
C ARG A 85 -18.78 -4.40 -3.63
N THR A 86 -19.72 -3.54 -4.03
CA THR A 86 -20.18 -2.39 -3.23
C THR A 86 -20.79 -2.86 -1.89
N ALA A 87 -21.66 -3.87 -1.93
CA ALA A 87 -22.31 -4.40 -0.72
C ALA A 87 -21.32 -5.10 0.24
N ALA A 88 -20.23 -5.67 -0.29
CA ALA A 88 -19.16 -6.27 0.50
C ALA A 88 -18.47 -5.28 1.44
N PHE A 89 -18.39 -4.00 1.05
CA PHE A 89 -17.74 -2.94 1.83
C PHE A 89 -18.62 -2.31 2.90
N ASN A 90 -19.78 -2.88 3.22
CA ASN A 90 -20.59 -2.38 4.31
C ASN A 90 -19.77 -2.40 5.63
N PRO A 91 -19.52 -1.23 6.25
CA PRO A 91 -18.63 -1.13 7.41
C PRO A 91 -19.23 -1.75 8.69
N VAL A 92 -20.55 -1.89 8.75
CA VAL A 92 -21.25 -2.52 9.88
C VAL A 92 -21.24 -4.03 9.72
N THR A 93 -21.48 -4.52 8.50
CA THR A 93 -21.48 -5.96 8.18
C THR A 93 -20.64 -6.23 6.94
N PRO A 94 -19.31 -6.47 7.06
CA PRO A 94 -18.42 -6.66 5.92
C PRO A 94 -18.61 -8.05 5.27
N ARG A 95 -19.74 -8.23 4.57
CA ARG A 95 -20.22 -9.54 4.08
C ARG A 95 -19.36 -10.15 2.96
N GLY A 96 -18.52 -9.37 2.30
CA GLY A 96 -17.63 -9.90 1.24
C GLY A 96 -16.35 -10.55 1.77
N PHE A 97 -16.13 -10.51 3.08
CA PHE A 97 -14.89 -10.99 3.70
C PHE A 97 -15.13 -12.34 4.39
N VAL A 98 -14.61 -13.41 3.80
CA VAL A 98 -14.80 -14.78 4.30
C VAL A 98 -13.57 -15.25 5.06
N ALA A 99 -13.75 -15.66 6.31
CA ALA A 99 -12.66 -16.05 7.20
C ALA A 99 -11.77 -17.19 6.64
N GLY A 100 -10.49 -16.90 6.46
CA GLY A 100 -9.48 -17.79 5.89
C GLY A 100 -9.40 -17.75 4.36
N SER A 101 -10.03 -16.77 3.70
CA SER A 101 -10.06 -16.63 2.25
C SER A 101 -9.74 -15.20 1.81
N CYS A 102 -9.33 -15.05 0.54
CA CYS A 102 -9.08 -13.79 -0.17
C CYS A 102 -10.08 -13.54 -1.32
N GLY A 103 -11.26 -14.13 -1.21
CA GLY A 103 -12.33 -14.00 -2.19
C GLY A 103 -12.00 -14.61 -3.54
N MET A 104 -12.98 -14.58 -4.45
CA MET A 104 -12.88 -15.02 -5.85
C MET A 104 -13.76 -14.12 -6.70
N ASP A 105 -13.56 -14.12 -8.03
CA ASP A 105 -14.37 -13.36 -8.99
C ASP A 105 -14.54 -11.88 -8.56
N ASN A 106 -15.77 -11.42 -8.37
CA ASN A 106 -16.10 -10.05 -7.94
C ASN A 106 -15.61 -9.71 -6.52
N MET A 107 -15.16 -10.69 -5.73
CA MET A 107 -14.62 -10.51 -4.39
C MET A 107 -13.10 -10.74 -4.33
N LEU A 108 -12.44 -10.91 -5.49
CA LEU A 108 -10.99 -11.09 -5.52
C LEU A 108 -10.29 -9.93 -4.79
N GLY A 109 -9.30 -10.28 -3.97
CA GLY A 109 -8.56 -9.36 -3.14
C GLY A 109 -9.23 -8.97 -1.82
N LEU A 110 -10.44 -9.46 -1.52
CA LEU A 110 -11.11 -9.24 -0.23
C LEU A 110 -10.74 -10.37 0.75
N CYS A 111 -9.80 -10.07 1.64
CA CYS A 111 -9.20 -11.04 2.55
C CYS A 111 -9.69 -10.92 3.99
N GLN A 112 -9.88 -12.07 4.64
CA GLN A 112 -10.12 -12.15 6.09
C GLN A 112 -9.18 -13.18 6.72
N PRO A 113 -7.99 -12.81 7.22
CA PRO A 113 -7.11 -13.75 7.89
C PRO A 113 -7.73 -14.32 9.17
N ARG A 114 -7.52 -15.62 9.39
CA ARG A 114 -7.74 -16.22 10.71
C ARG A 114 -6.64 -15.77 11.67
N PRO A 115 -6.88 -15.77 12.99
CA PRO A 115 -5.83 -15.50 13.97
C PRO A 115 -4.59 -16.37 13.70
N GLY A 116 -3.41 -15.74 13.62
CA GLY A 116 -2.14 -16.40 13.31
C GLY A 116 -1.85 -16.58 11.81
N GLN A 117 -2.78 -16.24 10.92
CA GLN A 117 -2.55 -16.30 9.47
C GLN A 117 -2.01 -14.97 8.93
N SER A 118 -1.04 -15.08 8.05
CA SER A 118 -0.46 -13.95 7.31
C SER A 118 -1.35 -13.62 6.10
N LEU A 119 -1.89 -12.39 6.03
CA LEU A 119 -2.69 -11.93 4.89
C LEU A 119 -1.89 -11.91 3.58
N TRP A 120 -0.67 -11.37 3.62
CA TRP A 120 0.29 -11.33 2.54
C TRP A 120 0.61 -12.72 1.96
N ALA A 121 0.84 -13.73 2.79
CA ALA A 121 1.07 -15.10 2.33
C ALA A 121 -0.23 -15.78 1.85
N MET A 122 -1.35 -15.54 2.53
CA MET A 122 -2.65 -16.09 2.09
C MET A 122 -3.04 -15.60 0.70
N ALA A 123 -2.83 -14.31 0.43
CA ALA A 123 -3.12 -13.71 -0.85
C ALA A 123 -2.11 -14.10 -1.95
N GLY A 124 -0.97 -14.70 -1.59
CA GLY A 124 0.15 -14.85 -2.52
C GLY A 124 0.54 -13.51 -3.14
N LEU A 125 0.62 -12.44 -2.33
CA LEU A 125 0.69 -11.07 -2.84
C LEU A 125 1.94 -10.84 -3.73
N LEU A 126 3.05 -11.51 -3.38
CA LEU A 126 4.32 -11.45 -4.09
C LEU A 126 4.58 -12.67 -5.00
N ASP A 127 3.65 -13.63 -5.03
CA ASP A 127 3.78 -14.89 -5.77
C ASP A 127 3.18 -14.76 -7.18
N GLU A 128 3.57 -15.59 -8.15
CA GLU A 128 2.98 -15.53 -9.49
C GLU A 128 1.46 -15.76 -9.48
N ASN A 129 1.02 -16.79 -8.74
CA ASN A 129 -0.38 -17.09 -8.51
C ASN A 129 -0.86 -16.31 -7.29
N THR A 130 -1.74 -15.34 -7.53
CA THR A 130 -2.24 -14.44 -6.48
C THR A 130 -3.76 -14.50 -6.37
N LEU A 131 -4.26 -14.28 -5.15
CA LEU A 131 -5.67 -13.97 -4.88
C LEU A 131 -5.87 -12.46 -4.65
N ALA A 132 -4.87 -11.65 -4.98
CA ALA A 132 -4.94 -10.20 -4.96
C ALA A 132 -5.63 -9.64 -6.20
N MET A 133 -6.22 -8.47 -6.05
CA MET A 133 -6.73 -7.72 -7.20
C MET A 133 -5.56 -7.10 -7.96
N GLU A 134 -5.45 -7.40 -9.25
CA GLU A 134 -4.41 -6.86 -10.12
C GLU A 134 -4.85 -5.53 -10.75
N VAL A 135 -3.91 -4.59 -10.86
CA VAL A 135 -4.08 -3.33 -11.57
C VAL A 135 -2.85 -3.01 -12.40
N GLU A 136 -3.07 -2.49 -13.59
CA GLU A 136 -2.00 -2.04 -14.48
C GLU A 136 -1.68 -0.58 -14.19
N PRO A 137 -0.52 -0.27 -13.60
CA PRO A 137 -0.12 1.12 -13.39
C PRO A 137 0.19 1.79 -14.73
N PRO A 138 -0.10 3.09 -14.88
CA PRO A 138 0.34 3.84 -16.04
C PRO A 138 1.87 3.83 -16.13
N GLN A 139 2.40 3.83 -17.36
CA GLN A 139 3.84 3.90 -17.57
C GLN A 139 4.38 5.25 -17.07
N LEU A 140 5.37 5.21 -16.18
CA LEU A 140 6.08 6.40 -15.68
C LEU A 140 6.71 7.22 -16.81
N ILE A 141 7.27 6.53 -17.81
CA ILE A 141 7.88 7.14 -18.99
C ILE A 141 7.18 6.57 -20.23
N PRO A 142 6.39 7.38 -20.95
CA PRO A 142 5.76 6.97 -22.20
C PRO A 142 6.81 6.47 -23.20
N ASN A 143 6.53 5.34 -23.85
CA ASN A 143 7.41 4.71 -24.84
C ASN A 143 8.75 4.20 -24.30
N SER A 144 8.89 4.05 -22.97
CA SER A 144 10.03 3.34 -22.42
C SER A 144 9.82 1.82 -22.55
N ASN A 145 10.89 1.07 -22.81
CA ASN A 145 10.86 -0.39 -22.76
C ASN A 145 10.84 -0.93 -21.31
N ARG A 146 10.67 -0.04 -20.32
CA ARG A 146 10.81 -0.34 -18.90
C ARG A 146 9.43 -0.62 -18.30
N LYS A 147 8.91 -1.82 -18.56
CA LYS A 147 7.62 -2.30 -18.02
C LYS A 147 7.83 -3.09 -16.74
N SER A 148 6.90 -2.98 -15.80
CA SER A 148 6.95 -3.78 -14.58
C SER A 148 6.89 -5.26 -14.94
N ALA A 149 7.66 -6.08 -14.22
CA ALA A 149 7.71 -7.52 -14.45
C ALA A 149 6.35 -8.19 -14.21
N ARG A 150 5.53 -7.60 -13.32
CA ARG A 150 4.19 -8.04 -12.95
C ARG A 150 3.28 -6.84 -12.75
N HIS A 151 1.96 -7.07 -12.84
CA HIS A 151 0.97 -6.05 -12.48
C HIS A 151 1.10 -5.68 -11.00
N ALA A 152 0.77 -4.43 -10.68
CA ALA A 152 0.63 -4.03 -9.29
C ALA A 152 -0.61 -4.71 -8.71
N ARG A 153 -0.60 -4.95 -7.41
CA ARG A 153 -1.61 -5.79 -6.75
C ARG A 153 -2.04 -5.19 -5.44
N TYR A 154 -3.27 -5.41 -5.04
CA TYR A 154 -3.72 -5.07 -3.69
C TYR A 154 -4.72 -6.05 -3.13
N VAL A 155 -4.79 -6.04 -1.80
CA VAL A 155 -5.79 -6.74 -1.01
C VAL A 155 -6.34 -5.82 0.06
N ILE A 156 -7.59 -6.06 0.44
CA ILE A 156 -8.32 -5.32 1.45
C ILE A 156 -8.71 -6.32 2.53
N GLU A 157 -8.61 -5.92 3.78
CA GLU A 157 -9.16 -6.67 4.92
C GLU A 157 -9.89 -5.73 5.88
N PRO A 158 -10.94 -6.19 6.57
CA PRO A 158 -11.62 -5.41 7.57
C PRO A 158 -10.93 -5.62 8.92
N ILE A 159 -10.72 -4.53 9.64
CA ILE A 159 -10.21 -4.52 11.00
C ILE A 159 -11.23 -3.83 11.89
N ALA A 160 -11.44 -4.33 13.10
CA ALA A 160 -12.37 -3.71 14.03
C ALA A 160 -11.88 -2.30 14.42
N ASP A 161 -12.76 -1.30 14.35
CA ASP A 161 -12.49 0.04 14.89
C ASP A 161 -12.60 0.03 16.42
N ARG A 162 -11.58 -0.51 17.08
CA ARG A 162 -11.53 -0.57 18.55
C ARG A 162 -11.01 0.75 19.11
N TRP A 163 -11.88 1.47 19.81
CA TRP A 163 -11.53 2.70 20.52
C TRP A 163 -10.81 2.37 21.84
N PRO A 164 -9.69 3.04 22.17
CA PRO A 164 -9.08 2.92 23.49
C PRO A 164 -10.08 3.41 24.55
N GLY A 165 -10.44 2.55 25.49
CA GLY A 165 -11.33 2.90 26.62
C GLY A 165 -12.79 2.42 26.50
N LEU A 166 -13.23 1.89 25.35
CA LEU A 166 -14.48 1.13 25.29
C LEU A 166 -14.22 -0.30 25.79
N SER A 167 -14.68 -0.61 26.99
CA SER A 167 -14.78 -1.99 27.47
C SER A 167 -15.73 -2.79 26.58
N GLU A 168 -15.41 -4.05 26.30
CA GLU A 168 -16.16 -4.99 25.43
C GLU A 168 -17.61 -5.30 25.88
N GLN A 169 -18.17 -4.54 26.83
CA GLN A 169 -19.38 -4.88 27.58
C GLN A 169 -20.60 -3.97 27.34
N ALA A 170 -20.57 -2.99 26.43
CA ALA A 170 -21.63 -1.96 26.38
C ALA A 170 -22.48 -1.83 25.09
N SER A 171 -22.21 -2.58 24.02
CA SER A 171 -23.10 -2.56 22.84
C SER A 171 -23.29 -3.95 22.24
N GLU A 172 -24.55 -4.38 22.13
CA GLU A 172 -24.97 -5.53 21.29
C GLU A 172 -24.69 -5.29 19.79
N THR A 173 -24.31 -4.08 19.42
CA THR A 173 -23.93 -3.66 18.07
C THR A 173 -22.42 -3.77 17.89
N SER A 174 -21.97 -4.64 16.98
CA SER A 174 -20.56 -4.76 16.60
C SER A 174 -20.01 -3.39 16.16
N PRO A 175 -18.81 -2.97 16.63
CA PRO A 175 -18.22 -1.72 16.17
C PRO A 175 -18.02 -1.74 14.65
N PRO A 176 -18.10 -0.56 13.99
CA PRO A 176 -17.83 -0.48 12.56
C PRO A 176 -16.40 -0.95 12.25
N HIS A 177 -16.19 -1.39 11.02
CA HIS A 177 -14.88 -1.84 10.56
C HIS A 177 -14.15 -0.69 9.84
N LEU A 178 -12.85 -0.60 10.10
CA LEU A 178 -11.91 0.06 9.19
C LEU A 178 -11.46 -0.97 8.15
N PHE A 179 -10.87 -0.49 7.06
CA PHE A 179 -10.30 -1.36 6.04
C PHE A 179 -8.79 -1.16 5.97
N ARG A 180 -8.01 -2.22 6.17
CA ARG A 180 -6.56 -2.19 5.95
C ARG A 180 -6.28 -2.66 4.54
N ILE A 181 -5.58 -1.83 3.79
CA ILE A 181 -5.23 -2.07 2.40
C ILE A 181 -3.75 -2.42 2.37
N THR A 182 -3.40 -3.53 1.71
CA THR A 182 -2.00 -3.90 1.48
C THR A 182 -1.79 -3.99 -0.02
N ALA A 183 -0.86 -3.20 -0.54
CA ALA A 183 -0.58 -3.07 -1.96
C ALA A 183 0.87 -3.43 -2.26
N ALA A 184 1.12 -4.15 -3.35
CA ALA A 184 2.44 -4.50 -3.84
C ALA A 184 2.65 -3.94 -5.25
N GLY A 185 3.85 -3.46 -5.49
CA GLY A 185 4.30 -3.05 -6.80
C GLY A 185 5.64 -3.68 -7.15
N PHE A 186 5.88 -3.87 -8.43
CA PHE A 186 7.02 -4.60 -8.95
C PHE A 186 7.84 -3.73 -9.90
N GLY A 187 9.17 -3.82 -9.76
CA GLY A 187 10.14 -3.20 -10.65
C GLY A 187 10.18 -3.93 -12.00
N THR A 188 11.18 -3.61 -12.82
CA THR A 188 11.39 -4.39 -14.06
C THR A 188 12.09 -5.71 -13.82
N ASP A 189 12.90 -5.77 -12.77
CA ASP A 189 13.35 -7.02 -12.17
C ASP A 189 12.25 -7.54 -11.23
N PRO A 190 11.71 -8.75 -11.43
CA PRO A 190 10.69 -9.33 -10.55
C PRO A 190 11.17 -9.55 -9.11
N ALA A 191 12.48 -9.55 -8.87
CA ALA A 191 13.05 -9.62 -7.52
C ALA A 191 12.93 -8.29 -6.75
N VAL A 192 12.71 -7.17 -7.45
CA VAL A 192 12.53 -5.85 -6.83
C VAL A 192 11.04 -5.59 -6.64
N SER A 193 10.60 -5.63 -5.39
CA SER A 193 9.21 -5.36 -5.03
C SER A 193 9.10 -4.42 -3.83
N VAL A 194 8.00 -3.67 -3.79
CA VAL A 194 7.68 -2.74 -2.70
C VAL A 194 6.29 -3.05 -2.21
N VAL A 195 6.13 -3.19 -0.89
CA VAL A 195 4.83 -3.41 -0.25
C VAL A 195 4.47 -2.21 0.62
N LEU A 196 3.31 -1.62 0.33
CA LEU A 196 2.73 -0.51 1.07
C LEU A 196 1.48 -0.95 1.81
N GLN A 197 1.18 -0.27 2.91
CA GLN A 197 -0.04 -0.49 3.66
C GLN A 197 -0.67 0.83 4.10
N SER A 198 -1.99 0.92 3.99
CA SER A 198 -2.78 1.99 4.55
C SER A 198 -3.98 1.48 5.33
N VAL A 199 -4.58 2.35 6.14
CA VAL A 199 -5.86 2.10 6.81
C VAL A 199 -6.84 3.15 6.33
N PHE A 200 -8.01 2.70 5.89
CA PHE A 200 -9.10 3.49 5.37
C PHE A 200 -10.28 3.45 6.34
N ARG A 201 -10.77 4.61 6.76
CA ARG A 201 -12.01 4.73 7.53
C ARG A 201 -13.18 5.05 6.59
N PRO A 202 -14.15 4.14 6.46
CA PRO A 202 -15.34 4.38 5.66
C PRO A 202 -16.33 5.30 6.39
N ARG A 203 -17.16 5.99 5.62
CA ARG A 203 -18.38 6.62 6.10
C ARG A 203 -19.34 5.51 6.53
N VAL A 204 -19.87 5.64 7.73
CA VAL A 204 -20.97 4.78 8.18
C VAL A 204 -22.28 5.44 7.73
N SER A 205 -23.03 4.76 6.86
CA SER A 205 -24.36 5.20 6.44
C SER A 205 -25.42 4.56 7.33
N ASP A 206 -26.29 5.40 7.89
CA ASP A 206 -27.24 5.13 8.99
C ASP A 206 -28.44 4.20 8.63
N ARG A 207 -28.24 3.17 7.80
CA ARG A 207 -29.37 2.40 7.21
C ARG A 207 -29.69 1.05 7.86
N SER A 208 -29.17 0.72 9.05
CA SER A 208 -29.57 -0.51 9.75
C SER A 208 -29.53 -0.38 11.29
N THR A 209 -30.64 0.12 11.85
CA THR A 209 -31.33 -0.17 13.16
C THR A 209 -30.65 -1.05 14.24
N PRO A 210 -31.04 -0.98 15.54
CA PRO A 210 -31.47 0.13 16.39
C PRO A 210 -30.61 0.21 17.69
N GLN A 211 -29.61 1.07 17.71
CA GLN A 211 -29.32 1.96 18.84
C GLN A 211 -29.34 3.35 18.21
N LEU A 212 -30.07 4.30 18.80
CA LEU A 212 -30.52 5.50 18.12
C LEU A 212 -29.34 6.48 17.86
N VAL A 213 -28.45 6.18 16.91
CA VAL A 213 -27.66 7.20 16.22
C VAL A 213 -28.70 8.02 15.48
N THR A 214 -29.06 9.17 16.06
CA THR A 214 -30.26 9.90 15.60
C THR A 214 -29.93 10.80 14.43
N LEU A 215 -28.67 11.27 14.33
CA LEU A 215 -28.17 12.03 13.19
C LEU A 215 -26.64 11.90 13.08
N ALA A 216 -26.15 11.44 11.95
CA ALA A 216 -24.81 11.77 11.48
C ALA A 216 -24.90 13.01 10.55
N THR A 217 -24.21 14.10 10.89
CA THR A 217 -24.20 15.26 9.98
C THR A 217 -23.47 14.91 8.68
N PRO A 218 -23.78 15.59 7.57
CA PRO A 218 -22.98 15.49 6.36
C PRO A 218 -21.49 15.73 6.68
N PRO A 219 -20.58 14.97 6.06
CA PRO A 219 -19.15 15.19 6.26
C PRO A 219 -18.78 16.60 5.77
N ILE A 220 -17.95 17.28 6.57
CA ILE A 220 -17.41 18.60 6.25
C ILE A 220 -16.01 18.41 5.71
N ASP A 221 -15.76 18.87 4.49
CA ASP A 221 -14.43 18.95 3.90
C ASP A 221 -13.66 20.12 4.53
N ARG A 222 -12.45 19.86 5.00
CA ARG A 222 -11.57 20.90 5.57
C ARG A 222 -10.47 21.25 4.57
N PRO A 223 -10.00 22.51 4.55
CA PRO A 223 -8.90 22.94 3.68
C PRO A 223 -7.60 22.14 3.86
N SER A 224 -7.44 21.44 4.98
CA SER A 224 -6.33 20.53 5.26
C SER A 224 -6.42 19.17 4.52
N GLY A 225 -7.47 18.94 3.73
CA GLY A 225 -7.72 17.66 3.05
C GLY A 225 -8.25 16.56 3.99
N THR A 226 -8.57 16.89 5.23
CA THR A 226 -9.18 15.98 6.20
C THR A 226 -10.69 16.13 6.18
N ILE A 227 -11.39 15.02 6.00
CA ILE A 227 -12.85 15.00 5.98
C ILE A 227 -13.33 14.59 7.36
N THR A 228 -14.13 15.44 7.99
CA THR A 228 -14.65 15.17 9.34
C THR A 228 -16.15 14.90 9.32
N GLN A 229 -16.57 13.84 10.02
CA GLN A 229 -17.98 13.54 10.26
C GLN A 229 -18.29 13.72 11.74
N THR A 230 -19.39 14.42 12.03
CA THR A 230 -19.93 14.51 13.39
C THR A 230 -21.03 13.49 13.58
N VAL A 231 -20.89 12.65 14.60
CA VAL A 231 -21.87 11.60 14.93
C VAL A 231 -22.51 11.93 16.28
N HIS A 232 -23.84 11.93 16.31
CA HIS A 232 -24.64 12.07 17.53
C HIS A 232 -25.19 10.71 17.96
N THR A 233 -24.66 10.18 19.05
CA THR A 233 -25.11 8.91 19.62
C THR A 233 -26.09 9.20 20.76
N THR A 234 -27.29 8.61 20.70
CA THR A 234 -28.26 8.63 21.80
C THR A 234 -28.34 7.23 22.43
N LEU A 235 -27.90 7.11 23.67
CA LEU A 235 -28.02 5.86 24.44
C LEU A 235 -29.44 5.79 25.05
N LEU A 236 -30.26 4.82 24.65
CA LEU A 236 -31.49 4.50 25.38
C LEU A 236 -31.16 3.54 26.53
N ALA A 237 -31.63 3.89 27.73
CA ALA A 237 -31.52 3.04 28.91
C ALA A 237 -32.21 1.68 28.69
N THR A 238 -31.59 0.63 29.18
CA THR A 238 -32.10 -0.74 29.13
C THR A 238 -33.41 -0.90 29.92
N HIS A 239 -34.24 -1.83 29.47
CA HIS A 239 -35.59 -2.10 29.95
C HIS A 239 -35.64 -2.27 31.48
N GLY A 240 -36.16 -1.27 32.19
CA GLY A 240 -36.39 -1.33 33.64
C GLY A 240 -36.07 -0.06 34.43
N ASP A 241 -35.19 0.81 33.92
CA ASP A 241 -34.85 2.08 34.57
C ASP A 241 -35.71 3.25 34.03
N PRO A 242 -36.07 4.24 34.88
CA PRO A 242 -36.69 5.47 34.39
C PRO A 242 -35.76 6.13 33.36
N PRO A 243 -36.30 6.78 32.31
CA PRO A 243 -35.48 7.36 31.25
C PRO A 243 -34.63 8.50 31.83
N HIS A 244 -33.41 8.16 32.24
CA HIS A 244 -32.37 9.15 32.50
C HIS A 244 -31.99 9.77 31.16
N ALA A 245 -31.86 11.10 31.16
CA ALA A 245 -31.70 11.95 29.98
C ALA A 245 -30.86 11.29 28.88
N ALA A 246 -31.39 11.30 27.66
CA ALA A 246 -30.67 10.96 26.44
C ALA A 246 -29.31 11.68 26.45
N GLN A 247 -28.22 10.95 26.70
CA GLN A 247 -26.88 11.51 26.56
C GLN A 247 -26.57 11.56 25.07
N THR A 248 -26.51 12.78 24.53
CA THR A 248 -26.02 13.02 23.17
C THR A 248 -24.52 13.20 23.23
N GLU A 249 -23.78 12.18 22.79
CA GLU A 249 -22.35 12.32 22.59
C GLU A 249 -22.09 12.83 21.17
N THR A 250 -21.30 13.90 21.05
CA THR A 250 -20.91 14.49 19.76
C THR A 250 -19.46 14.17 19.48
N GLN A 251 -19.19 13.40 18.43
CA GLN A 251 -17.83 12.97 18.10
C GLN A 251 -17.44 13.41 16.70
N THR A 252 -16.23 13.93 16.54
CA THR A 252 -15.65 14.29 15.23
C THR A 252 -14.65 13.24 14.79
N VAL A 253 -14.88 12.62 13.64
CA VAL A 253 -14.06 11.50 13.14
C VAL A 253 -13.48 11.82 11.76
N MET A 254 -12.21 11.45 11.53
CA MET A 254 -11.53 11.61 10.24
C MET A 254 -11.87 10.46 9.28
N LEU A 255 -12.40 10.76 8.10
CA LEU A 255 -12.72 9.78 7.05
C LEU A 255 -11.59 9.61 6.03
N GLY A 256 -11.59 8.46 5.35
CA GLY A 256 -10.61 8.15 4.30
C GLY A 256 -9.31 7.57 4.87
N ARG A 257 -8.17 7.88 4.22
CA ARG A 257 -6.85 7.36 4.62
C ARG A 257 -6.44 7.94 5.98
N LEU A 258 -6.22 7.07 6.97
CA LEU A 258 -5.78 7.44 8.32
C LEU A 258 -4.26 7.38 8.50
N SER A 259 -3.60 6.43 7.85
CA SER A 259 -2.17 6.11 8.05
C SER A 259 -1.62 5.43 6.80
N TRP A 260 -0.31 5.63 6.54
CA TRP A 260 0.45 4.92 5.51
C TRP A 260 1.80 4.49 6.08
N ARG A 261 2.27 3.30 5.69
CA ARG A 261 3.62 2.80 5.96
C ARG A 261 4.14 1.93 4.82
N GLU A 262 5.45 1.92 4.66
CA GLU A 262 6.18 0.99 3.80
C GLU A 262 6.58 -0.23 4.64
N LEU A 263 6.22 -1.43 4.21
CA LEU A 263 6.38 -2.66 4.99
C LEU A 263 7.66 -3.43 4.66
N ILE A 264 8.12 -3.38 3.40
CA ILE A 264 9.29 -4.11 2.93
C ILE A 264 10.05 -3.26 1.92
N THR A 265 11.35 -3.13 2.13
CA THR A 265 12.33 -2.66 1.14
C THR A 265 13.24 -3.85 0.81
N GLU A 266 12.88 -4.65 -0.19
CA GLU A 266 13.76 -5.72 -0.68
C GLU A 266 14.46 -5.27 -1.96
N GLY A 267 15.74 -4.98 -1.79
CA GLY A 267 16.74 -4.83 -2.83
C GLY A 267 18.07 -5.20 -2.18
N THR A 268 18.49 -6.46 -2.33
CA THR A 268 19.82 -6.87 -1.87
C THR A 268 20.88 -6.02 -2.59
N PRO A 269 21.89 -5.47 -1.89
CA PRO A 269 22.97 -4.71 -2.51
C PRO A 269 23.78 -5.54 -3.53
#